data_AF-A0A9W8XQS6-F1
#
_entry.id   AF-A0A9W8XQS6-F1
#
_cell.length_a   1.000
_cell.length_b   1.000
_cell.length_c   1.000
_cell.angle_alpha   90.00
_cell.angle_beta   90.00
_cell.angle_gamma   90.00
#
_symmetry.space_group_name_H-M   'P 1'
#
loop_
_entity.id
_entity.type
_entity.pdbx_description
1 polymer ?
#
loop_
_entity_poly.entity_id
_entity_poly.type
_entity_poly.pdbx_seq_one_letter_code
_entity_poly.pdbx_strand_id
1 'polypeptide(L)'
;MLPDHEEGSSDNYDVFLSSLRSYRSSVLKPFYLSAAPVCTSGNGTISRATLALVDFIFIRFYNSAKCSLGTPGFPQSLKEWYQQTIPSPHLPFPKVLLGGLSFDNGNTGYVSAETFRDAIQAARRPKLDCWWNEHKFGGVMLWDGPRGLKNEVTDGVDYLTYVKDVLAKD
;
A
#
# COMPACT_ATOMS: atom_id res chain seq x y z
N MET A 1 11.99 -7.02 5.13
CA MET A 1 11.14 -7.13 3.92
C MET A 1 10.87 -8.61 3.70
N LEU A 2 9.60 -9.03 3.84
CA LEU A 2 9.06 -10.40 3.69
C LEU A 2 7.54 -10.34 3.95
N PRO A 3 6.63 -11.00 3.20
CA PRO A 3 6.70 -11.53 1.84
C PRO A 3 5.76 -10.75 0.88
N ASP A 4 6.22 -10.53 -0.36
CA ASP A 4 5.33 -10.32 -1.50
C ASP A 4 4.72 -11.70 -1.84
N HIS A 5 3.82 -12.18 -0.96
CA HIS A 5 3.22 -13.51 -1.07
C HIS A 5 2.04 -13.46 -2.02
N GLU A 6 2.27 -13.95 -3.22
CA GLU A 6 1.34 -13.84 -4.34
C GLU A 6 0.49 -15.09 -4.55
N GLU A 7 1.01 -16.26 -4.17
CA GLU A 7 0.41 -17.55 -4.47
C GLU A 7 0.73 -18.59 -3.41
N GLY A 8 -0.18 -19.54 -3.18
CA GLY A 8 0.00 -20.62 -2.22
C GLY A 8 -0.52 -20.30 -0.82
N SER A 9 -0.36 -21.23 0.12
CA SER A 9 -0.93 -21.09 1.47
C SER A 9 -0.35 -19.88 2.21
N SER A 10 -1.22 -19.17 2.93
CA SER A 10 -0.85 -18.08 3.83
C SER A 10 -0.39 -18.55 5.21
N ASP A 11 -0.31 -19.87 5.42
CA ASP A 11 -0.02 -20.46 6.73
C ASP A 11 1.37 -20.07 7.25
N ASN A 12 1.48 -19.90 8.56
CA ASN A 12 2.71 -19.67 9.32
C ASN A 12 3.43 -18.33 9.08
N TYR A 13 2.91 -17.43 8.22
CA TYR A 13 3.49 -16.09 8.09
C TYR A 13 3.39 -15.28 9.38
N ASP A 14 2.33 -15.46 10.13
CA ASP A 14 2.16 -14.89 11.47
C ASP A 14 3.16 -15.45 12.48
N VAL A 15 3.42 -16.77 12.45
CA VAL A 15 4.45 -17.44 13.28
C VAL A 15 5.84 -16.91 12.95
N PHE A 16 6.14 -16.79 11.65
CA PHE A 16 7.41 -16.25 11.16
C PHE A 16 7.61 -14.78 11.59
N LEU A 17 6.62 -13.92 11.38
CA LEU A 17 6.70 -12.51 11.80
C LEU A 17 6.75 -12.36 13.32
N SER A 18 6.06 -13.22 14.08
CA SER A 18 6.14 -13.24 15.55
C SER A 18 7.53 -13.62 16.05
N SER A 19 8.17 -14.58 15.38
CA SER A 19 9.56 -14.97 15.66
C SER A 19 10.53 -13.82 15.37
N LEU A 20 10.36 -13.12 14.24
CA LEU A 20 11.13 -11.91 13.94
C LEU A 20 10.89 -10.82 14.99
N ARG A 21 9.65 -10.52 15.37
CA ARG A 21 9.34 -9.54 16.42
C ARG A 21 10.01 -9.89 17.75
N SER A 22 10.05 -11.17 18.12
CA SER A 22 10.75 -11.63 19.31
C SER A 22 12.26 -11.40 19.21
N TYR A 23 12.87 -11.72 18.06
CA TYR A 23 14.27 -11.44 17.76
C TYR A 23 14.61 -9.93 17.76
N ARG A 24 13.64 -9.04 17.53
CA ARG A 24 13.85 -7.59 17.64
C ARG A 24 14.39 -7.15 19.00
N SER A 25 14.00 -7.84 20.06
CA SER A 25 14.45 -7.51 21.41
C SER A 25 15.95 -7.80 21.63
N SER A 26 16.57 -8.65 20.81
CA SER A 26 17.97 -9.05 20.95
C SER A 26 18.94 -8.31 20.03
N VAL A 27 18.47 -7.39 19.18
CA VAL A 27 19.31 -6.65 18.23
C VAL A 27 19.35 -5.16 18.51
N LEU A 28 20.50 -4.55 18.26
CA LEU A 28 20.72 -3.12 18.48
C LEU A 28 20.19 -2.24 17.33
N LYS A 29 20.07 -2.79 16.12
CA LYS A 29 19.63 -2.04 14.94
C LYS A 29 18.12 -2.15 14.78
N PRO A 30 17.41 -1.04 14.48
CA PRO A 30 16.00 -1.12 14.14
C PRO A 30 15.85 -1.92 12.84
N PHE A 31 14.81 -2.73 12.78
CA PHE A 31 14.32 -3.29 11.52
C PHE A 31 12.81 -3.17 11.45
N TYR A 32 12.31 -3.20 10.22
CA TYR A 32 10.91 -3.03 9.92
C TYR A 32 10.38 -4.22 9.13
N LEU A 33 9.15 -4.59 9.44
CA LEU A 33 8.40 -5.66 8.78
C LEU A 33 7.32 -5.02 7.91
N SER A 34 7.03 -5.61 6.76
CA SER A 34 6.05 -5.08 5.82
C SER A 34 5.31 -6.21 5.10
N ALA A 35 4.08 -5.98 4.68
CA ALA A 35 3.30 -6.91 3.85
C ALA A 35 2.72 -6.19 2.63
N ALA A 36 2.52 -6.90 1.51
CA ALA A 36 2.05 -6.32 0.26
C ALA A 36 0.75 -6.97 -0.27
N PRO A 37 -0.38 -6.89 0.46
CA PRO A 37 -1.62 -7.55 0.05
C PRO A 37 -2.18 -6.94 -1.25
N VAL A 38 -2.91 -7.75 -2.03
CA VAL A 38 -3.76 -7.25 -3.13
C VAL A 38 -4.93 -6.41 -2.62
N CYS A 39 -5.49 -5.53 -3.45
CA CYS A 39 -6.61 -4.68 -3.06
C CYS A 39 -7.91 -5.40 -2.69
N THR A 40 -8.06 -6.71 -2.95
CA THR A 40 -9.26 -7.47 -2.57
C THR A 40 -9.26 -7.81 -1.07
N SER A 41 -10.00 -7.01 -0.30
CA SER A 41 -10.14 -7.05 1.17
C SER A 41 -10.65 -8.39 1.74
N GLY A 42 -11.52 -9.10 1.01
CA GLY A 42 -12.21 -10.32 1.48
C GLY A 42 -11.62 -11.67 1.01
N ASN A 43 -10.59 -11.66 0.17
CA ASN A 43 -9.90 -12.88 -0.31
C ASN A 43 -8.39 -12.63 -0.36
N GLY A 44 -7.85 -12.14 0.75
CA GLY A 44 -6.45 -11.75 0.83
C GLY A 44 -5.54 -12.98 0.97
N THR A 45 -4.44 -13.00 0.20
CA THR A 45 -3.33 -13.94 0.38
C THR A 45 -2.57 -13.74 1.69
N ILE A 46 -2.89 -12.67 2.44
CA ILE A 46 -2.25 -12.28 3.69
C ILE A 46 -3.31 -12.12 4.78
N SER A 47 -3.19 -12.90 5.86
CA SER A 47 -4.15 -12.90 6.96
C SER A 47 -4.11 -11.60 7.78
N ARG A 48 -5.22 -11.28 8.46
CA ARG A 48 -5.28 -10.14 9.39
C ARG A 48 -4.27 -10.26 10.54
N ALA A 49 -3.99 -11.49 11.00
CA ALA A 49 -2.99 -11.74 12.03
C ALA A 49 -1.59 -11.36 11.55
N THR A 50 -1.24 -11.74 10.32
CA THR A 50 0.02 -11.33 9.67
C THR A 50 0.11 -9.80 9.54
N LEU A 51 -0.97 -9.14 9.09
CA LEU A 51 -1.02 -7.68 8.98
C LEU A 51 -0.85 -6.96 10.34
N ALA A 52 -1.24 -7.60 11.45
CA ALA A 52 -1.10 -6.99 12.78
C ALA A 52 0.35 -6.99 13.28
N LEU A 53 1.22 -7.77 12.65
CA LEU A 53 2.62 -7.93 13.05
C LEU A 53 3.59 -7.07 12.23
N VAL A 54 3.13 -6.39 11.17
CA VAL A 54 3.98 -5.55 10.33
C VAL A 54 3.98 -4.09 10.76
N ASP A 55 5.00 -3.34 10.35
CA ASP A 55 5.08 -1.88 10.54
C ASP A 55 4.44 -1.14 9.35
N PHE A 56 4.52 -1.72 8.15
CA PHE A 56 4.03 -1.13 6.90
C PHE A 56 3.17 -2.10 6.09
N ILE A 57 2.07 -1.62 5.52
CA ILE A 57 1.21 -2.37 4.60
C ILE A 57 1.21 -1.67 3.24
N PHE A 58 1.65 -2.35 2.20
CA PHE A 58 1.70 -1.87 0.82
C PHE A 58 0.52 -2.45 0.04
N ILE A 59 -0.66 -1.84 0.15
CA ILE A 59 -1.85 -2.40 -0.53
C ILE A 59 -1.70 -2.19 -2.03
N ARG A 60 -1.68 -3.28 -2.80
CA ARG A 60 -1.49 -3.25 -4.25
C ARG A 60 -2.83 -3.01 -4.95
N PHE A 61 -3.05 -1.77 -5.39
CA PHE A 61 -4.20 -1.36 -6.18
C PHE A 61 -3.89 -1.42 -7.68
N TYR A 62 -3.34 -2.55 -8.12
CA TYR A 62 -3.07 -2.85 -9.52
C TYR A 62 -3.20 -4.35 -9.78
N ASN A 63 -3.22 -4.76 -11.05
CA ASN A 63 -3.40 -6.14 -11.51
C ASN A 63 -4.69 -6.83 -10.99
N SER A 64 -5.70 -6.06 -10.59
CA SER A 64 -7.02 -6.56 -10.18
C SER A 64 -8.16 -5.73 -10.78
N ALA A 65 -8.86 -6.26 -11.77
CA ALA A 65 -9.96 -5.56 -12.45
C ALA A 65 -11.09 -5.09 -11.50
N LYS A 66 -11.18 -5.67 -10.30
CA LYS A 66 -12.21 -5.34 -9.31
C LYS A 66 -11.91 -4.06 -8.52
N CYS A 67 -10.63 -3.74 -8.28
CA CYS A 67 -10.25 -2.69 -7.32
C CYS A 67 -8.97 -1.93 -7.65
N SER A 68 -8.34 -2.18 -8.80
CA SER A 68 -7.19 -1.41 -9.28
C SER A 68 -7.50 0.09 -9.37
N LEU A 69 -6.47 0.92 -9.23
CA LEU A 69 -6.54 2.35 -9.53
C LEU A 69 -7.18 2.59 -10.91
N GLY A 70 -7.99 3.65 -11.02
CA GLY A 70 -8.72 3.99 -12.24
C GLY A 70 -9.96 3.13 -12.50
N THR A 71 -10.24 2.10 -11.69
CA THR A 71 -11.48 1.31 -11.79
C THR A 71 -12.57 1.85 -10.85
N PRO A 72 -13.86 1.63 -11.16
CA PRO A 72 -14.96 2.04 -10.29
C PRO A 72 -14.93 1.41 -8.88
N GLY A 73 -14.26 0.27 -8.71
CA GLY A 73 -14.19 -0.43 -7.42
C GLY A 73 -13.08 0.08 -6.49
N PHE A 74 -12.15 0.90 -6.98
CA PHE A 74 -11.06 1.45 -6.16
C PHE A 74 -11.55 2.19 -4.90
N PRO A 75 -12.49 3.17 -4.99
CA PRO A 75 -12.90 3.93 -3.81
C PRO A 75 -13.51 3.05 -2.71
N GLN A 76 -14.33 2.07 -3.11
CA GLN A 76 -14.97 1.15 -2.17
C GLN A 76 -13.95 0.22 -1.52
N SER A 77 -13.02 -0.33 -2.30
CA SER A 77 -11.93 -1.17 -1.78
C SER A 77 -11.03 -0.39 -0.80
N LEU A 78 -10.63 0.83 -1.16
CA LEU A 78 -9.83 1.70 -0.30
C LEU A 78 -10.56 1.97 1.04
N LYS A 79 -11.87 2.19 0.99
CA LYS A 79 -12.72 2.34 2.18
C LYS A 79 -12.77 1.10 3.05
N GLU A 80 -13.02 -0.07 2.46
CA GLU A 80 -13.03 -1.35 3.18
C GLU A 80 -11.69 -1.64 3.86
N TRP A 81 -10.58 -1.33 3.20
CA TRP A 81 -9.26 -1.51 3.81
C TRP A 81 -9.12 -0.71 5.10
N TYR A 82 -9.43 0.58 5.08
CA TYR A 82 -9.27 1.45 6.25
C TYR A 82 -10.27 1.17 7.37
N GLN A 83 -11.51 0.78 7.02
CA GLN A 83 -12.58 0.60 7.99
C GLN A 83 -12.66 -0.83 8.55
N GLN A 84 -12.27 -1.84 7.76
CA GLN A 84 -12.56 -3.25 8.08
C GLN A 84 -11.31 -4.13 8.04
N THR A 85 -10.40 -3.96 7.08
CA THR A 85 -9.30 -4.92 6.86
C THR A 85 -8.04 -4.61 7.65
N ILE A 86 -7.68 -3.34 7.80
CA ILE A 86 -6.47 -2.93 8.53
C ILE A 86 -6.64 -3.21 10.03
N PRO A 87 -5.68 -3.88 10.68
CA PRO A 87 -5.74 -4.10 12.12
C PRO A 87 -5.55 -2.79 12.89
N SER A 88 -6.15 -2.72 14.07
CA SER A 88 -6.08 -1.56 14.96
C SER A 88 -6.37 -0.24 14.24
N PRO A 89 -7.54 -0.08 13.60
CA PRO A 89 -7.84 1.06 12.73
C PRO A 89 -7.75 2.42 13.45
N HIS A 90 -7.94 2.43 14.78
CA HIS A 90 -7.82 3.63 15.62
C HIS A 90 -6.38 3.96 16.06
N LEU A 91 -5.40 3.10 15.79
CA LEU A 91 -4.00 3.33 16.14
C LEU A 91 -3.19 3.79 14.92
N PRO A 92 -2.11 4.58 15.12
CA PRO A 92 -1.31 5.10 14.01
C PRO A 92 -0.47 4.04 13.27
N PHE A 93 -0.37 2.82 13.79
CA PHE A 93 0.35 1.71 13.19
C PHE A 93 -0.54 0.46 13.02
N PRO A 94 -0.25 -0.43 12.04
CA PRO A 94 0.74 -0.26 10.97
C PRO A 94 0.41 0.92 10.04
N LYS A 95 1.44 1.48 9.40
CA LYS A 95 1.30 2.52 8.38
C LYS A 95 0.91 1.92 7.04
N VAL A 96 0.02 2.59 6.33
CA VAL A 96 -0.59 2.09 5.09
C VAL A 96 -0.07 2.92 3.93
N LEU A 97 0.51 2.26 2.94
CA LEU A 97 0.98 2.90 1.73
C LEU A 97 0.08 2.49 0.57
N LEU A 98 -0.32 3.49 -0.22
CA LEU A 98 -1.09 3.31 -1.44
C LEU A 98 -0.17 2.73 -2.53
N GLY A 99 -0.36 1.46 -2.89
CA GLY A 99 0.44 0.78 -3.91
C GLY A 99 -0.09 1.01 -5.33
N GLY A 100 0.75 1.53 -6.21
CA GLY A 100 0.44 1.78 -7.62
C GLY A 100 1.54 1.31 -8.56
N LEU A 101 1.24 1.31 -9.87
CA LEU A 101 2.23 1.09 -10.92
C LEU A 101 2.89 2.41 -11.30
N SER A 102 4.21 2.41 -11.47
CA SER A 102 4.95 3.59 -11.95
C SER A 102 5.09 3.66 -13.47
N PHE A 103 4.57 2.66 -14.18
CA PHE A 103 4.62 2.50 -15.63
C PHE A 103 3.48 1.57 -16.08
N ASP A 104 3.12 1.63 -17.37
CA ASP A 104 2.14 0.69 -17.92
C ASP A 104 2.74 -0.70 -18.09
N ASN A 105 2.24 -1.67 -17.34
CA ASN A 105 2.67 -3.07 -17.40
C ASN A 105 1.78 -3.94 -18.30
N GLY A 106 0.83 -3.35 -19.04
CA GLY A 106 -0.13 -4.05 -19.88
C GLY A 106 -1.31 -4.67 -19.12
N ASN A 107 -1.44 -4.41 -17.82
CA ASN A 107 -2.55 -4.86 -16.97
C ASN A 107 -3.31 -3.66 -16.38
N THR A 108 -4.34 -3.95 -15.59
CA THR A 108 -5.13 -2.90 -14.92
C THR A 108 -4.34 -2.19 -13.81
N GLY A 109 -4.59 -0.88 -13.63
CA GLY A 109 -4.11 -0.13 -12.47
C GLY A 109 -2.97 0.86 -12.73
N TYR A 110 -2.41 0.91 -13.94
CA TYR A 110 -1.62 2.07 -14.33
C TYR A 110 -2.54 3.26 -14.60
N VAL A 111 -2.19 4.41 -14.03
CA VAL A 111 -2.92 5.67 -14.20
C VAL A 111 -1.93 6.82 -14.37
N SER A 112 -2.39 7.94 -14.95
CA SER A 112 -1.58 9.15 -15.06
C SER A 112 -1.12 9.64 -13.67
N ALA A 113 -0.02 10.40 -13.63
CA ALA A 113 0.50 10.92 -12.37
C ALA A 113 -0.50 11.86 -11.65
N GLU A 114 -1.29 12.61 -12.40
CA GLU A 114 -2.38 13.45 -11.88
C GLU A 114 -3.50 12.62 -11.27
N THR A 115 -3.88 11.52 -11.92
CA THR A 115 -4.90 10.61 -11.40
C THR A 115 -4.39 9.91 -10.13
N PHE A 116 -3.10 9.57 -10.09
CA PHE A 116 -2.50 8.99 -8.88
C PHE A 116 -2.38 10.01 -7.74
N ARG A 117 -2.09 11.28 -8.04
CA ARG A 117 -2.19 12.39 -7.06
C ARG A 117 -3.57 12.46 -6.41
N ASP A 118 -4.63 12.38 -7.21
CA ASP A 118 -6.00 12.45 -6.69
C ASP A 118 -6.31 11.23 -5.80
N ALA A 119 -5.79 10.05 -6.16
CA ALA A 119 -5.86 8.84 -5.33
C ALA A 119 -5.06 8.97 -4.01
N ILE A 120 -3.88 9.61 -4.04
CA ILE A 120 -3.07 9.91 -2.85
C ILE A 120 -3.87 10.82 -1.90
N GLN A 121 -4.51 11.86 -2.42
CA GLN A 121 -5.35 12.77 -1.62
C GLN A 121 -6.52 12.01 -0.99
N ALA A 122 -7.19 11.15 -1.76
CA ALA A 122 -8.28 10.31 -1.25
C ALA A 122 -7.82 9.34 -0.15
N ALA A 123 -6.63 8.75 -0.27
CA ALA A 123 -6.07 7.85 0.74
C ALA A 123 -5.56 8.59 1.99
N ARG A 124 -5.02 9.80 1.82
CA ARG A 124 -4.55 10.63 2.93
C ARG A 124 -5.72 11.11 3.79
N ARG A 125 -6.74 11.69 3.15
CA ARG A 125 -7.92 12.21 3.85
C ARG A 125 -9.10 12.32 2.86
N PRO A 126 -9.96 11.30 2.76
CA PRO A 126 -11.14 11.37 1.91
C PRO A 126 -12.09 12.44 2.45
N LYS A 127 -12.71 13.16 1.52
CA LYS A 127 -13.72 14.16 1.87
C LYS A 127 -14.92 13.45 2.51
N LEU A 128 -15.37 13.95 3.65
CA LEU A 128 -16.63 13.55 4.31
C LEU A 128 -16.64 12.12 4.91
N ASP A 129 -15.50 11.55 5.30
CA ASP A 129 -15.45 10.30 6.08
C ASP A 129 -14.81 10.52 7.46
N CYS A 130 -15.65 10.69 8.49
CA CYS A 130 -15.20 10.92 9.86
C CYS A 130 -14.59 9.69 10.53
N TRP A 131 -14.75 8.50 9.93
CA TRP A 131 -14.18 7.25 10.42
C TRP A 131 -12.79 6.98 9.82
N TRP A 132 -12.32 7.86 8.94
CA TRP A 132 -11.00 7.75 8.33
C TRP A 132 -9.92 8.18 9.30
N ASN A 133 -9.06 7.24 9.69
CA ASN A 133 -7.86 7.58 10.45
C ASN A 133 -6.75 8.06 9.50
N GLU A 134 -6.67 9.38 9.28
CA GLU A 134 -5.61 9.99 8.45
C GLU A 134 -4.19 9.69 8.95
N HIS A 135 -4.02 9.40 10.26
CA HIS A 135 -2.72 9.00 10.80
C HIS A 135 -2.27 7.60 10.38
N LYS A 136 -3.13 6.77 9.78
CA LYS A 136 -2.72 5.48 9.18
C LYS A 136 -1.95 5.68 7.88
N PHE A 137 -2.22 6.76 7.13
CA PHE A 137 -1.55 7.00 5.86
C PHE A 137 -0.04 7.16 6.06
N GLY A 138 0.71 6.33 5.34
CA GLY A 138 2.18 6.24 5.41
C GLY A 138 2.89 6.69 4.14
N GLY A 139 2.16 6.98 3.07
CA GLY A 139 2.72 7.37 1.77
C GLY A 139 2.26 6.45 0.64
N VAL A 140 3.16 6.21 -0.32
CA VAL A 140 2.89 5.37 -1.50
C VAL A 140 3.95 4.29 -1.65
N MET A 141 3.58 3.20 -2.32
CA MET A 141 4.49 2.18 -2.83
C MET A 141 4.34 2.14 -4.35
N LEU A 142 5.47 2.08 -5.07
CA LEU A 142 5.47 2.05 -6.53
C LEU A 142 6.18 0.81 -7.04
N TRP A 143 5.50 0.08 -7.92
CA TRP A 143 6.09 -0.98 -8.73
C TRP A 143 6.40 -0.43 -10.13
N ASP A 144 7.65 -0.22 -10.54
CA ASP A 144 8.89 -0.26 -9.74
C ASP A 144 9.76 1.00 -9.95
N GLY A 145 10.86 1.09 -9.19
CA GLY A 145 11.75 2.25 -9.23
C GLY A 145 12.37 2.50 -10.61
N PRO A 146 13.11 1.52 -11.19
CA PRO A 146 13.77 1.71 -12.48
C PRO A 146 12.81 2.07 -13.63
N ARG A 147 11.61 1.51 -13.65
CA ARG A 147 10.64 1.82 -14.72
C ARG A 147 10.00 3.18 -14.53
N GLY A 148 9.71 3.57 -13.30
CA GLY A 148 9.14 4.89 -13.04
C GLY A 148 10.13 6.03 -13.28
N LEU A 149 11.44 5.82 -13.04
CA LEU A 149 12.49 6.79 -13.39
C LEU A 149 12.60 7.02 -14.91
N LYS A 150 12.12 6.07 -15.73
CA LYS A 150 12.08 6.17 -17.19
C LYS A 150 10.74 6.68 -17.72
N ASN A 151 9.71 6.74 -16.88
CA ASN A 151 8.38 7.16 -17.27
C ASN A 151 8.27 8.68 -17.10
N GLU A 152 8.54 9.42 -18.17
CA GLU A 152 8.43 10.88 -18.17
C GLU A 152 6.95 11.31 -18.13
N VAL A 153 6.63 12.17 -17.17
CA VAL A 153 5.29 12.75 -16.98
C VAL A 153 5.20 14.12 -17.66
N THR A 154 6.25 14.92 -17.53
CA THR A 154 6.44 16.21 -18.21
C THR A 154 7.93 16.42 -18.45
N ASP A 155 8.32 17.49 -19.15
CA ASP A 155 9.70 17.74 -19.57
C ASP A 155 10.67 17.68 -18.38
N GLY A 156 11.49 16.61 -18.34
CA GLY A 156 12.51 16.39 -17.32
C GLY A 156 11.99 15.92 -15.95
N VAL A 157 10.71 15.57 -15.82
CA VAL A 157 10.13 15.04 -14.57
C VAL A 157 9.59 13.64 -14.78
N ASP A 158 10.25 12.67 -14.14
CA ASP A 158 9.82 11.28 -14.12
C ASP A 158 8.69 11.02 -13.11
N TYR A 159 8.03 9.87 -13.24
CA TYR A 159 6.89 9.49 -12.42
C TYR A 159 7.23 9.41 -10.92
N LEU A 160 8.41 8.91 -10.54
CA LEU A 160 8.81 8.84 -9.13
C LEU A 160 9.00 10.24 -8.56
N THR A 161 9.68 11.12 -9.31
CA THR A 161 9.92 12.51 -8.91
C THR A 161 8.60 13.26 -8.74
N TYR A 162 7.68 13.15 -9.70
CA TYR A 162 6.35 13.76 -9.60
C TYR A 162 5.61 13.30 -8.35
N VAL A 163 5.54 11.99 -8.12
CA VAL A 163 4.80 11.43 -6.98
C VAL A 163 5.44 11.80 -5.64
N LYS A 164 6.77 11.88 -5.58
CA LYS A 164 7.48 12.37 -4.40
C LYS A 164 7.12 13.83 -4.10
N ASP A 165 7.05 14.68 -5.11
CA ASP A 165 6.67 16.09 -4.96
C ASP A 165 5.22 16.24 -4.49
N VAL A 166 4.31 15.40 -4.98
CA VAL A 166 2.92 15.32 -4.48
C VAL A 166 2.89 14.97 -3.00
N LEU A 167 3.72 14.01 -2.55
CA LEU A 167 3.76 13.63 -1.16
C LEU A 167 4.36 14.71 -0.25
N ALA A 168 5.32 15.49 -0.76
CA ALA A 168 5.99 16.57 -0.03
C ALA A 168 5.16 17.86 0.05
N LYS A 169 4.25 18.07 -0.90
CA LYS A 169 3.27 19.16 -0.89
C LYS A 169 2.06 18.71 -0.06
N ASP A 170 2.24 18.76 1.26
CA ASP A 170 1.23 18.98 2.32
C ASP A 170 1.93 18.81 3.68
#